data_AF-A0A5E4FV84-F1
#
_entry.id   AF-A0A5E4FV84-F1
#
_cell.length_a   1.000
_cell.length_b   1.000
_cell.length_c   1.000
_cell.angle_alpha   90.00
_cell.angle_beta   90.00
_cell.angle_gamma   90.00
#
_symmetry.space_group_name_H-M   'P 1'
#
loop_
_entity.id
_entity.type
_entity.pdbx_description
1 polymer ?
#
loop_
_entity_poly.entity_id
_entity_poly.type
_entity_poly.pdbx_seq_one_letter_code
_entity_poly.pdbx_strand_id
1 'polypeptide(L)'
;EANRLLKEIQTFDFVFHQYLMRFILRITNDLSKALQKKDQDIVNAIMLVQRCKKKLQSVREDDFDDLLREVSIFCGNNDIDVPNMDGLFLPQGRSRHKAQKIINRHDYRMDLFFTTIDKQLVELNNRFTE
;
A
#
# COMPACT_ATOMS: atom_id res chain seq x y z
N GLU A 1 -28.41 3.57 -0.36
CA GLU A 1 -27.25 2.67 -0.21
C GLU A 1 -26.34 2.54 -1.43
N ALA A 2 -26.73 1.82 -2.49
CA ALA A 2 -25.80 1.41 -3.57
C ALA A 2 -25.07 2.56 -4.27
N ASN A 3 -25.78 3.65 -4.59
CA ASN A 3 -25.16 4.85 -5.19
C ASN A 3 -24.20 5.60 -4.26
N ARG A 4 -24.33 5.44 -2.94
CA ARG A 4 -23.38 6.01 -1.97
C ARG A 4 -22.10 5.18 -1.93
N LEU A 5 -22.24 3.86 -1.82
CA LEU A 5 -21.11 2.93 -1.85
C LEU A 5 -20.31 3.04 -3.16
N LEU A 6 -21.01 3.17 -4.29
CA LEU A 6 -20.37 3.37 -5.59
C LEU A 6 -19.49 4.62 -5.61
N LYS A 7 -19.97 5.74 -5.04
CA LYS A 7 -19.19 6.99 -4.93
C LYS A 7 -18.00 6.85 -3.99
N GLU A 8 -18.11 6.06 -2.92
CA GLU A 8 -17.00 5.83 -1.98
C GLU A 8 -15.87 4.99 -2.61
N ILE A 9 -16.23 3.97 -3.41
CA ILE A 9 -15.23 3.12 -4.08
C ILE A 9 -14.63 3.74 -5.35
N GLN A 10 -15.33 4.69 -5.99
CA GLN A 10 -14.86 5.42 -7.17
C GLN A 10 -14.05 6.67 -6.78
N THR A 11 -13.12 6.51 -5.84
CA THR A 11 -12.20 7.57 -5.42
C THR A 11 -10.77 7.14 -5.67
N PHE A 12 -9.90 8.12 -5.98
CA PHE A 12 -8.47 7.86 -6.10
C PHE A 12 -7.90 7.21 -4.84
N ASP A 13 -8.33 7.68 -3.65
CA ASP A 13 -7.95 7.10 -2.37
C ASP A 13 -8.25 5.60 -2.34
N PHE A 14 -9.49 5.20 -2.64
CA PHE A 14 -9.87 3.79 -2.60
C PHE A 14 -9.04 2.96 -3.58
N VAL A 15 -8.88 3.43 -4.82
CA VAL A 15 -8.07 2.73 -5.84
C VAL A 15 -6.61 2.59 -5.38
N PHE A 16 -6.01 3.64 -4.82
CA PHE A 16 -4.64 3.60 -4.31
C PHE A 16 -4.49 2.54 -3.21
N HIS A 17 -5.42 2.50 -2.26
CA HIS A 17 -5.43 1.47 -1.22
C HIS A 17 -5.55 0.06 -1.81
N GLN A 18 -6.43 -0.13 -2.80
CA GLN A 18 -6.59 -1.43 -3.47
C GLN A 18 -5.31 -1.89 -4.16
N TYR A 19 -4.65 -1.00 -4.90
CA TYR A 19 -3.39 -1.32 -5.58
C TYR A 19 -2.28 -1.64 -4.58
N LEU A 20 -2.15 -0.85 -3.51
CA LEU A 20 -1.17 -1.10 -2.45
C LEU A 20 -1.41 -2.44 -1.75
N MET A 21 -2.66 -2.75 -1.40
CA MET A 21 -3.02 -4.05 -0.80
C MET A 21 -2.71 -5.20 -1.74
N ARG A 22 -3.10 -5.11 -3.01
CA ARG A 22 -2.80 -6.13 -4.02
C ARG A 22 -1.30 -6.37 -4.14
N PHE A 23 -0.53 -5.29 -4.11
CA PHE A 23 0.91 -5.35 -4.22
C PHE A 23 1.56 -6.09 -3.03
N ILE A 24 1.19 -5.72 -1.80
CA ILE A 24 1.66 -6.36 -0.57
C ILE A 24 1.25 -7.84 -0.53
N LEU A 25 -0.02 -8.14 -0.83
CA LEU A 25 -0.53 -9.52 -0.86
C LEU A 25 0.24 -10.38 -1.86
N ARG A 26 0.60 -9.84 -3.02
CA ARG A 26 1.39 -10.55 -4.02
C ARG A 26 2.78 -10.93 -3.48
N ILE A 27 3.43 -10.04 -2.72
CA ILE A 27 4.75 -10.29 -2.14
C ILE A 27 4.68 -11.34 -1.03
N THR A 28 3.69 -11.22 -0.14
CA THR A 28 3.58 -12.09 1.04
C THR A 28 2.94 -13.45 0.74
N ASN A 29 2.37 -13.64 -0.46
CA ASN A 29 1.62 -14.83 -0.84
C ASN A 29 2.42 -16.15 -0.70
N ASP A 30 3.66 -16.19 -1.20
CA ASP A 30 4.45 -17.43 -1.17
C ASP A 30 4.83 -17.81 0.26
N LEU A 31 5.21 -16.82 1.07
CA LEU A 31 5.46 -17.00 2.50
C LEU A 31 4.18 -17.47 3.21
N SER A 32 3.05 -16.81 2.96
CA SER A 32 1.76 -17.16 3.56
C SER A 32 1.36 -18.61 3.25
N LYS A 33 1.53 -19.05 1.99
CA LYS A 33 1.29 -20.44 1.58
C LYS A 33 2.23 -21.41 2.27
N ALA A 34 3.52 -21.08 2.38
CA ALA A 34 4.49 -21.94 3.05
C ALA A 34 4.17 -22.13 4.54
N LEU A 35 3.78 -21.04 5.23
CA LEU A 35 3.40 -21.07 6.64
C LEU A 35 2.06 -21.78 6.91
N GLN A 36 1.17 -21.87 5.92
CA GLN A 36 -0.11 -22.56 6.08
C GLN A 36 -0.07 -24.06 5.76
N LYS A 37 1.04 -24.58 5.22
CA LYS A 37 1.20 -26.03 4.98
C LYS A 37 1.26 -26.79 6.31
N LYS A 38 0.68 -27.99 6.34
CA LYS A 38 0.75 -28.88 7.51
C LYS A 38 2.17 -29.39 7.75
N ASP A 39 2.85 -29.78 6.67
CA ASP A 39 4.25 -30.21 6.70
C ASP A 39 5.13 -29.02 6.27
N GLN A 40 5.53 -28.21 7.24
CA GLN A 40 6.36 -27.04 6.99
C GLN A 40 7.82 -27.44 6.80
N ASP A 41 8.37 -27.15 5.62
CA ASP A 41 9.82 -27.10 5.42
C ASP A 41 10.34 -25.78 6.02
N ILE A 42 10.87 -25.87 7.25
CA ILE A 42 11.36 -24.73 8.02
C ILE A 42 12.47 -23.99 7.26
N VAL A 43 13.38 -24.71 6.59
CA VAL A 43 14.48 -24.10 5.85
C VAL A 43 13.93 -23.25 4.70
N ASN A 44 12.97 -23.79 3.96
CA ASN A 44 12.29 -23.05 2.90
C ASN A 44 11.48 -21.86 3.45
N ALA A 45 10.80 -22.01 4.59
CA ALA A 45 10.04 -20.92 5.21
C ALA A 45 10.95 -19.74 5.60
N ILE A 46 12.10 -20.01 6.23
CA ILE A 46 13.08 -18.97 6.61
C ILE A 46 13.61 -18.24 5.37
N MET A 47 13.94 -18.97 4.30
CA MET A 47 14.36 -18.33 3.04
C MET A 47 13.27 -17.42 2.46
N LEU A 48 12.00 -17.83 2.53
CA LEU A 48 10.86 -17.03 2.07
C LEU A 48 10.63 -15.79 2.94
N VAL A 49 10.85 -15.86 4.26
CA VAL A 49 10.81 -14.69 5.15
C VAL A 49 11.85 -13.66 4.71
N GLN A 50 13.11 -14.07 4.54
CA GLN A 50 14.19 -13.17 4.11
C GLN A 50 13.91 -12.56 2.74
N ARG A 51 13.41 -13.36 1.79
CA ARG A 51 13.01 -12.87 0.46
C ARG A 51 11.86 -11.87 0.53
N CYS A 52 10.85 -12.14 1.36
CA CYS A 52 9.70 -11.25 1.57
C CYS A 52 10.14 -9.91 2.16
N LYS A 53 10.96 -9.92 3.23
CA LYS A 53 11.52 -8.71 3.85
C LYS A 53 12.31 -7.88 2.83
N LYS A 54 13.24 -8.51 2.09
CA LYS A 54 14.03 -7.83 1.05
C LYS A 54 13.15 -7.22 -0.03
N LYS A 55 12.11 -7.93 -0.47
CA LYS A 55 11.23 -7.40 -1.51
C LYS A 55 10.40 -6.22 -1.00
N LEU A 56 9.83 -6.31 0.21
CA LEU A 56 9.13 -5.18 0.83
C LEU A 56 10.03 -3.95 1.00
N GLN A 57 11.30 -4.15 1.37
CA GLN A 57 12.26 -3.04 1.48
C GLN A 57 12.53 -2.36 0.12
N SER A 58 12.83 -3.15 -0.93
CA SER A 58 13.04 -2.60 -2.27
C SER A 58 11.83 -1.81 -2.77
N VAL A 59 10.63 -2.29 -2.48
CA VAL A 59 9.38 -1.61 -2.87
C VAL A 59 9.25 -0.26 -2.19
N ARG A 60 9.56 -0.22 -0.90
CA ARG A 60 9.54 1.00 -0.11
C ARG A 60 10.49 2.06 -0.69
N GLU A 61 11.65 1.64 -1.17
CA GLU A 61 12.69 2.53 -1.67
C GLU A 61 12.38 3.04 -3.08
N ASP A 62 11.92 2.13 -3.96
CA ASP A 62 11.94 2.37 -5.41
C ASP A 62 10.54 2.42 -6.08
N ASP A 63 9.54 1.72 -5.53
CA ASP A 63 8.32 1.40 -6.29
C ASP A 63 7.16 2.41 -6.09
N PHE A 64 7.37 3.49 -5.31
CA PHE A 64 6.29 4.47 -5.05
C PHE A 64 5.80 5.15 -6.33
N ASP A 65 6.72 5.67 -7.15
CA ASP A 65 6.35 6.42 -8.35
C ASP A 65 5.73 5.50 -9.43
N ASP A 66 6.17 4.25 -9.49
CA ASP A 66 5.57 3.24 -10.36
C ASP A 66 4.14 2.89 -9.93
N LEU A 67 3.90 2.67 -8.64
CA LEU A 67 2.56 2.45 -8.09
C LEU A 67 1.64 3.65 -8.37
N LEU A 68 2.13 4.86 -8.12
CA LEU A 68 1.39 6.09 -8.35
C LEU A 68 1.00 6.23 -9.83
N ARG A 69 1.92 5.93 -10.74
CA ARG A 69 1.65 5.93 -12.20
C ARG A 69 0.57 4.92 -12.56
N GLU A 70 0.67 3.68 -12.10
CA GLU A 70 -0.32 2.64 -12.40
C GLU A 70 -1.73 3.01 -11.90
N VAL A 71 -1.82 3.53 -10.67
CA VAL A 71 -3.08 4.01 -10.10
C VAL A 71 -3.65 5.17 -10.90
N SER A 72 -2.81 6.12 -11.31
CA SER A 72 -3.24 7.30 -12.08
C SER A 72 -3.76 6.91 -13.46
N ILE A 73 -3.10 5.98 -14.15
CA ILE A 73 -3.56 5.43 -15.43
C ILE A 73 -4.91 4.71 -15.25
N PHE A 74 -5.04 3.88 -14.22
CA PHE A 74 -6.31 3.20 -13.94
C PHE A 74 -7.44 4.19 -13.69
N CYS A 75 -7.22 5.19 -12.82
CA CYS A 75 -8.21 6.20 -12.50
C CYS A 75 -8.63 7.00 -13.75
N GLY A 76 -7.66 7.44 -14.56
CA GLY A 76 -7.93 8.14 -15.81
C GLY A 76 -8.74 7.31 -16.82
N ASN A 77 -8.50 6.01 -16.90
CA ASN A 77 -9.27 5.09 -17.77
C ASN A 77 -10.68 4.78 -17.26
N ASN A 78 -10.99 5.09 -16.00
CA ASN A 78 -12.27 4.79 -15.37
C ASN A 78 -13.04 6.07 -14.94
N ASP A 79 -12.65 7.23 -15.49
CA ASP A 79 -13.25 8.54 -15.18
C ASP A 79 -13.24 8.86 -13.67
N ILE A 80 -12.18 8.45 -12.97
CA ILE A 80 -11.95 8.77 -11.55
C ILE A 80 -10.95 9.94 -11.49
N ASP A 81 -11.33 11.00 -10.78
CA ASP A 81 -10.50 12.20 -10.61
C ASP A 81 -9.16 11.87 -9.96
N VAL A 82 -8.06 12.23 -10.62
CA VAL A 82 -6.70 12.12 -10.10
C VAL A 82 -6.32 13.45 -9.41
N PRO A 83 -5.96 13.45 -8.12
CA PRO A 83 -5.59 14.67 -7.43
C PRO A 83 -4.25 15.21 -7.93
N ASN A 84 -4.12 16.55 -7.96
CA ASN A 84 -2.84 17.19 -8.26
C ASN A 84 -1.82 16.86 -7.17
N MET A 85 -0.77 16.12 -7.51
CA MET A 85 0.26 15.64 -6.56
C MET A 85 1.06 16.79 -5.92
N ASP A 86 1.20 17.92 -6.61
CA ASP A 86 1.81 19.16 -6.09
C ASP A 86 0.80 20.07 -5.39
N GLY A 87 -0.49 19.72 -5.44
CA GLY A 87 -1.56 20.41 -4.75
C GLY A 87 -1.57 20.12 -3.26
N LEU A 88 -2.21 21.01 -2.49
CA LEU A 88 -2.42 20.80 -1.07
C LEU A 88 -3.33 19.60 -0.82
N PHE A 89 -2.96 18.79 0.17
CA PHE A 89 -3.78 17.70 0.67
C PHE A 89 -4.99 18.25 1.41
N LEU A 90 -6.17 17.83 0.98
CA LEU A 90 -7.44 18.20 1.56
C LEU A 90 -8.13 16.94 2.09
N PRO A 91 -8.05 16.65 3.39
CA PRO A 91 -8.68 15.45 3.93
C PRO A 91 -10.20 15.56 3.78
N GLN A 92 -10.81 14.64 3.02
CA GLN A 92 -12.27 14.53 2.96
C GLN A 92 -12.81 14.13 4.35
N GLY A 93 -13.74 14.92 4.90
CA GLY A 93 -14.43 14.62 6.16
C GLY A 93 -13.72 15.02 7.46
N ARG A 94 -12.52 15.63 7.44
CA ARG A 94 -11.87 16.19 8.64
C ARG A 94 -11.99 17.71 8.71
N SER A 95 -12.00 18.27 9.92
CA SER A 95 -11.99 19.72 10.16
C SER A 95 -10.76 20.36 9.49
N ARG A 96 -11.02 21.34 8.61
CA ARG A 96 -9.99 22.13 7.89
C ARG A 96 -8.99 22.81 8.83
N HIS A 97 -9.36 23.03 10.09
CA HIS A 97 -8.52 23.71 11.08
C HIS A 97 -7.30 22.91 11.54
N LYS A 98 -7.21 21.62 11.22
CA LYS A 98 -6.03 20.77 11.50
C LYS A 98 -5.26 20.33 10.24
N ALA A 99 -5.61 20.84 9.07
CA ALA A 99 -4.89 20.50 7.85
C ALA A 99 -3.48 21.13 7.92
N GLN A 100 -2.48 20.31 8.22
CA GLN A 100 -1.10 20.67 7.94
C GLN A 100 -0.99 20.96 6.43
N LYS A 101 -0.25 22.00 6.04
CA LYS A 101 -0.02 22.35 4.64
C LYS A 101 0.92 21.33 4.00
N ILE A 102 0.45 20.10 3.84
CA ILE A 102 1.14 18.98 3.23
C ILE A 102 0.63 18.86 1.79
N ILE A 103 1.51 18.50 0.86
CA ILE A 103 1.13 18.23 -0.53
C ILE A 103 0.61 16.79 -0.68
N ASN A 104 -0.30 16.55 -1.62
CA ASN A 104 -0.89 15.23 -1.87
C ASN A 104 0.18 14.13 -2.00
N ARG A 105 1.28 14.41 -2.73
CA ARG A 105 2.36 13.43 -2.90
C ARG A 105 2.98 12.99 -1.57
N HIS A 106 3.12 13.91 -0.62
CA HIS A 106 3.72 13.59 0.68
C HIS A 106 2.79 12.71 1.51
N ASP A 107 1.49 13.02 1.54
CA ASP A 107 0.50 12.20 2.25
C ASP A 107 0.47 10.76 1.70
N TYR A 108 0.30 10.59 0.39
CA TYR A 108 0.29 9.25 -0.22
C TYR A 108 1.62 8.50 -0.03
N ARG A 109 2.76 9.19 -0.08
CA ARG A 109 4.08 8.54 0.06
C ARG A 109 4.41 8.19 1.51
N MET A 110 4.28 9.15 2.42
CA MET A 110 4.76 9.01 3.80
C MET A 110 3.69 8.38 4.69
N ASP A 111 2.50 8.98 4.70
CA ASP A 111 1.44 8.61 5.65
C ASP A 111 0.71 7.34 5.23
N LEU A 112 0.64 7.07 3.92
CA LEU A 112 0.01 5.85 3.41
C LEU A 112 1.04 4.79 2.99
N PHE A 113 1.83 5.03 1.94
CA PHE A 113 2.68 4.00 1.33
C PHE A 113 3.78 3.50 2.28
N PHE A 114 4.64 4.40 2.78
CA PHE A 114 5.72 4.02 3.72
C PHE A 114 5.16 3.45 5.01
N THR A 115 4.21 4.13 5.65
CA THR A 115 3.60 3.64 6.89
C THR A 115 3.02 2.22 6.75
N THR A 116 2.39 1.91 5.61
CA THR A 116 1.82 0.57 5.38
C THR A 116 2.92 -0.48 5.21
N ILE A 117 3.95 -0.21 4.39
CA ILE A 117 5.04 -1.16 4.16
C ILE A 117 5.89 -1.34 5.44
N ASP A 118 6.16 -0.25 6.15
CA ASP A 118 6.93 -0.26 7.40
C ASP A 118 6.23 -1.10 8.47
N LYS A 119 4.89 -1.04 8.56
CA LYS A 119 4.13 -1.93 9.44
C LYS A 119 4.32 -3.40 9.08
N GLN A 120 4.33 -3.75 7.80
CA GLN A 120 4.57 -5.14 7.37
C GLN A 120 6.00 -5.59 7.69
N LEU A 121 6.99 -4.73 7.46
CA LEU A 121 8.39 -5.00 7.78
C LEU A 121 8.62 -5.17 9.28
N VAL A 122 8.09 -4.25 10.10
CA VAL A 122 8.16 -4.32 11.57
C VAL A 122 7.53 -5.61 12.07
N GLU A 123 6.35 -5.98 11.56
CA GLU A 123 5.68 -7.20 11.97
C GLU A 123 6.50 -8.45 11.62
N LEU A 124 7.05 -8.52 10.40
CA LEU A 124 7.91 -9.62 10.00
C LEU A 124 9.21 -9.68 10.82
N ASN A 125 9.82 -8.54 11.14
CA ASN A 125 11.04 -8.48 11.94
C ASN A 125 10.80 -8.85 13.40
N ASN A 126 9.65 -8.49 13.96
CA ASN A 126 9.28 -8.84 15.33
C ASN A 126 8.96 -10.33 15.49
N ARG A 127 8.33 -10.94 14.47
CA ARG A 127 7.94 -12.37 14.50
C ARG A 127 9.06 -13.31 14.11
N PHE A 128 9.96 -12.87 13.23
CA PHE A 128 11.03 -13.67 12.66
C PHE A 128 12.34 -12.89 12.82
N THR A 129 13.14 -13.28 13.80
CA THR A 129 14.39 -12.58 14.17
C THR A 129 15.61 -13.08 13.38
N GLU A 130 15.42 -14.07 12.52
CA GLU A 130 16.47 -14.70 11.70
C GLU A 130 16.94 -13.83 10.52
#